data_AF-A0A368MXG4-F1
#
_entry.id   AF-A0A368MXG4-F1
#
_cell.length_a   1.000
_cell.length_b   1.000
_cell.length_c   1.000
_cell.angle_alpha   90.00
_cell.angle_beta   90.00
_cell.angle_gamma   90.00
#
_symmetry.space_group_name_H-M   'P 1'
#
loop_
_entity.id
_entity.type
_entity.pdbx_description
1 polymer ?
#
loop_
_entity_poly.entity_id
_entity_poly.type
_entity_poly.pdbx_seq_one_letter_code
_entity_poly.pdbx_strand_id
1 'polypeptide(L)' 'MSLNWYQCKKCETLVKKDSSPSSLGCPKGSMHDWKKLGEVGDKDYLCKKCGTHIQTKSSPSSLGCPQGSMHDWKKL' A
#
# COMPACT_ATOMS: atom_id res chain seq x y z
N MET A 1 14.92 -9.21 -8.56
CA MET A 1 14.37 -7.92 -8.10
C MET A 1 12.86 -8.05 -8.11
N SER A 2 12.24 -7.88 -6.94
CA SER A 2 10.81 -8.06 -6.72
C SER A 2 10.17 -6.72 -6.37
N LEU A 3 9.28 -6.23 -7.22
CA LEU A 3 8.53 -5.01 -6.93
C LEU A 3 7.54 -5.27 -5.80
N ASN A 4 7.46 -4.34 -4.85
CA ASN A 4 6.50 -4.37 -3.76
C ASN A 4 5.63 -3.12 -3.78
N TRP A 5 4.38 -3.27 -3.39
CA TRP A 5 3.47 -2.17 -3.13
C TRP A 5 3.75 -1.56 -1.76
N TYR A 6 3.92 -0.25 -1.75
CA TYR A 6 4.04 0.55 -0.53
C TYR A 6 2.94 1.60 -0.53
N GLN A 7 2.26 1.74 0.60
CA GLN A 7 1.26 2.76 0.79
C GLN A 7 1.59 3.63 2.00
N CYS A 8 1.48 4.93 1.83
CA CYS A 8 1.62 5.86 2.93
C CYS A 8 0.29 5.97 3.67
N LYS A 9 0.31 5.69 4.98
CA LYS A 9 -0.88 5.80 5.83
C LYS A 9 -1.40 7.24 5.94
N LYS A 10 -0.52 8.24 5.80
CA LYS A 10 -0.85 9.66 6.02
C LYS A 10 -1.47 10.34 4.81
N CYS A 11 -0.93 10.08 3.62
CA CYS A 11 -1.30 10.78 2.39
C CYS A 11 -1.89 9.86 1.32
N GLU A 12 -2.17 8.61 1.67
CA GLU A 12 -2.85 7.63 0.81
C GLU A 12 -2.08 7.26 -0.46
N THR A 13 -0.86 7.81 -0.60
CA THR A 13 0.00 7.62 -1.75
C THR A 13 0.38 6.15 -1.84
N LEU A 14 0.17 5.58 -3.01
CA LEU A 14 0.49 4.19 -3.33
C LEU A 14 1.60 4.18 -4.39
N VAL A 15 2.70 3.49 -4.10
CA VAL A 15 3.86 3.40 -4.99
C VAL A 15 4.33 1.95 -5.15
N LYS A 16 4.88 1.65 -6.32
CA LYS A 16 5.57 0.37 -6.60
C LYS A 16 7.07 0.59 -6.58
N LYS A 17 7.78 -0.07 -5.67
CA LYS A 17 9.24 -0.03 -5.57
C LYS A 17 9.81 -1.38 -5.19
N ASP A 18 11.02 -1.65 -5.65
CA ASP A 18 11.75 -2.87 -5.28
C ASP A 18 12.21 -2.82 -3.81
N SER A 19 12.38 -1.62 -3.26
CA SER A 19 12.87 -1.36 -1.90
C SER A 19 12.05 -0.29 -1.20
N SER A 20 12.24 -0.13 0.12
CA SER A 20 11.55 0.87 0.92
C SER A 20 11.71 2.29 0.32
N PRO A 21 10.61 2.96 -0.04
CA PRO A 21 10.67 4.29 -0.63
C PRO A 21 11.15 5.34 0.37
N SER A 22 11.65 6.46 -0.14
CA SER A 22 12.09 7.59 0.68
C SER A 22 10.95 8.12 1.54
N SER A 23 11.20 8.26 2.84
CA SER A 23 10.21 8.78 3.77
C SER A 23 9.99 10.29 3.63
N LEU A 24 10.75 11.00 2.81
CA LEU A 24 10.66 12.46 2.66
C LEU A 24 9.64 12.87 1.59
N GLY A 25 9.03 14.05 1.75
CA GLY A 25 8.13 14.64 0.75
C GLY A 25 6.68 14.17 0.85
N CYS A 26 6.15 14.00 2.07
CA CYS A 26 4.74 13.69 2.25
C CYS A 26 3.89 14.97 2.12
N PRO A 27 2.85 15.01 1.27
CA PRO A 27 2.02 16.21 1.15
C PRO A 27 1.17 16.49 2.39
N LYS A 28 1.00 15.49 3.27
CA LYS A 28 0.22 15.59 4.52
C LYS A 28 1.11 15.73 5.78
N GLY A 29 2.42 15.91 5.66
CA GLY A 29 3.33 16.11 6.80
C GLY A 29 4.81 16.02 6.44
N SER A 30 5.74 16.05 7.40
CA SER A 30 7.18 16.05 7.09
C SER A 30 7.68 14.73 6.49
N MET A 31 7.14 13.59 6.94
CA MET A 31 7.58 12.26 6.51
C MET A 31 6.41 11.30 6.22
N HIS A 32 6.56 10.52 5.14
CA HIS A 32 5.69 9.41 4.75
C HIS A 32 5.80 8.25 5.75
N ASP A 33 4.66 7.69 6.12
CA ASP A 33 4.56 6.47 6.92
C ASP A 33 4.27 5.29 5.98
N TRP A 34 5.33 4.79 5.33
CA TRP A 34 5.21 3.73 4.34
C TRP A 34 4.93 2.38 4.99
N LYS A 35 3.88 1.72 4.53
CA LYS A 35 3.55 0.33 4.85
C LYS A 35 3.65 -0.54 3.61
N LYS A 36 4.42 -1.62 3.73
CA LYS A 36 4.53 -2.63 2.67
C LYS A 36 3.25 -3.45 2.65
N LEU A 37 2.55 -3.42 1.51
CA LEU A 37 1.34 -4.19 1.29
C LEU A 37 1.66 -5.59 0.77
N GLY A 38 2.67 -5.74 -0.09
CA GLY A 38 3.05 -7.06 -0.58
C GLY A 38 3.80 -6.99 -1.90
N GLU A 39 4.28 -8.13 -2.36
CA GLU A 39 4.96 -8.26 -3.65
C GLU A 39 3.96 -8.16 -4.80
N VAL A 40 4.28 -7.34 -5.79
CA VAL A 40 3.48 -7.14 -7.01
C VAL A 40 3.35 -8.46 -7.76
N GLY A 41 2.13 -8.80 -8.18
CA GLY A 41 1.81 -10.02 -8.92
C GLY A 41 0.50 -9.89 -9.69
N ASP A 42 -0.09 -11.02 -10.04
CA ASP A 42 -1.21 -11.09 -11.00
C ASP A 42 -2.60 -11.19 -10.35
N LYS A 43 -2.70 -11.19 -9.01
CA LYS A 43 -3.99 -11.23 -8.31
C LYS A 43 -4.41 -9.83 -7.90
N ASP A 44 -5.56 -9.39 -8.41
CA ASP A 44 -6.14 -8.10 -8.08
C ASP A 44 -6.84 -8.11 -6.71
N TYR A 45 -6.56 -7.07 -5.92
CA TYR A 45 -7.18 -6.81 -4.64
C TYR A 45 -7.60 -5.34 -4.55
N LEU A 46 -8.84 -5.12 -4.12
CA LEU A 46 -9.41 -3.80 -3.88
C LEU A 46 -9.77 -3.67 -2.40
N CYS A 47 -9.21 -2.66 -1.73
CA CYS A 47 -9.62 -2.34 -0.38
C CYS A 47 -10.98 -1.64 -0.40
N LYS A 48 -11.99 -2.23 0.25
CA LYS A 48 -13.34 -1.64 0.33
C LYS A 48 -13.40 -0.37 1.18
N LYS A 49 -12.43 -0.16 2.08
CA LYS A 49 -12.42 0.98 3.00
C LYS A 49 -11.83 2.23 2.37
N CYS A 50 -10.65 2.11 1.76
CA CYS A 50 -9.93 3.25 1.18
C CYS A 50 -9.91 3.25 -0.35
N GLY A 51 -10.53 2.28 -1.01
CA GLY A 51 -10.54 2.18 -2.48
C GLY A 51 -9.19 1.84 -3.09
N THR A 52 -8.19 1.47 -2.29
CA THR A 52 -6.84 1.14 -2.79
C THR A 52 -6.91 -0.12 -3.63
N HIS A 53 -6.42 -0.03 -4.88
CA HIS A 53 -6.37 -1.14 -5.82
C HIS A 53 -4.92 -1.54 -6.04
N ILE A 54 -4.59 -2.80 -5.75
CA ILE A 54 -3.26 -3.38 -5.92
C ILE A 54 -3.34 -4.75 -6.54
N GLN A 55 -2.25 -5.15 -7.21
CA GLN A 55 -2.10 -6.51 -7.72
C GLN A 55 -0.92 -7.18 -7.04
N THR A 56 -1.14 -8.28 -6.33
CA THR A 56 -0.09 -8.97 -5.53
C THR A 56 -0.02 -10.45 -5.85
N LYS A 57 1.15 -11.07 -5.63
CA LYS A 57 1.30 -12.54 -5.82
C LYS A 57 0.56 -13.33 -4.75
N SER A 58 0.49 -12.77 -3.55
CA SER A 58 -0.10 -13.38 -2.35
C SER A 58 -1.01 -12.39 -1.65
N SER A 59 -1.73 -12.85 -0.62
CA SER A 59 -2.60 -12.02 0.21
C SER A 59 -1.85 -10.78 0.70
N PRO A 60 -2.30 -9.56 0.37
CA PRO A 60 -1.65 -8.34 0.81
C PRO A 60 -1.82 -8.13 2.32
N SER A 61 -0.89 -7.37 2.89
CA SER A 61 -0.92 -6.95 4.28
C SER A 61 -2.17 -6.12 4.54
N SER A 62 -2.91 -6.52 5.56
CA SER A 62 -4.08 -5.78 6.02
C SER A 62 -3.72 -4.54 6.83
N LEU A 63 -2.44 -4.25 7.09
CA LEU A 63 -2.05 -3.10 7.92
C LEU A 63 -1.73 -1.88 7.06
N GLY A 64 -1.99 -0.68 7.60
CA GLY A 64 -1.61 0.58 6.95
C GLY A 64 -2.69 1.19 6.04
N CYS A 65 -3.96 0.92 6.34
CA CYS A 65 -5.06 1.62 5.66
C CYS A 65 -5.05 3.10 6.06
N PRO A 66 -5.15 4.05 5.12
CA PRO A 66 -5.25 5.46 5.46
C PRO A 66 -6.61 5.83 6.07
N GLN A 67 -7.68 5.15 5.63
CA GLN A 67 -9.04 5.35 6.12
C GLN A 67 -9.36 4.52 7.39
N GLY A 68 -8.35 3.97 8.08
CA GLY A 68 -8.55 3.18 9.30
C GLY A 68 -7.28 2.54 9.88
N SER A 69 -7.45 1.48 10.68
CA SER A 69 -6.31 0.70 11.19
C SER A 69 -5.88 -0.40 10.21
N MET A 70 -6.86 -1.05 9.58
CA MET A 70 -6.64 -2.20 8.71
C MET A 70 -7.42 -2.09 7.39
N HIS A 71 -6.80 -2.55 6.31
CA HIS A 71 -7.36 -2.73 4.99
C HIS A 71 -8.37 -3.89 4.98
N ASP A 72 -9.44 -3.69 4.22
CA ASP A 72 -10.48 -4.68 3.98
C ASP A 72 -10.38 -5.13 2.51
N TRP A 73 -9.48 -6.08 2.27
CA TRP A 73 -9.16 -6.52 0.92
C TRP A 73 -10.26 -7.42 0.35
N LYS A 74 -10.85 -6.99 -0.76
CA LYS A 74 -11.67 -7.82 -1.63
C LYS A 74 -10.81 -8.29 -2.80
N LYS A 75 -10.69 -9.59 -2.98
CA LYS A 75 -10.10 -10.15 -4.21
C LYS A 75 -11.07 -9.91 -5.37
N LEU A 76 -10.55 -9.41 -6.49
CA LEU A 76 -11.29 -9.24 -7.75
C LEU A 76 -11.08 -10.45 -8.66
#